data_AF-V7HBN9-F1
#
_entry.id   AF-V7HBN9-F1
#
_cell.length_a   1.000
_cell.length_b   1.000
_cell.length_c   1.000
_cell.angle_alpha   90.00
_cell.angle_beta   90.00
_cell.angle_gamma   90.00
#
_symmetry.space_group_name_H-M   'P 1'
#
loop_
_entity.id
_entity.type
_entity.pdbx_description
1 polymer ?
#
loop_
_entity_poly.entity_id
_entity_poly.type
_entity_poly.pdbx_seq_one_letter_code
_entity_poly.pdbx_strand_id
1 'polypeptide(L)'
;MSALLGNPMVTTAALPLVLGMAMALLERFALPASSLALSLIWAALLLFFYWDTLGPPVVPPVAASQKLIYLAVAAILIGLLPERLLSTPGVLVAAALAAALLWLGWRRLAGGSLDPQMIAALVTGLLATVGVAMLLSLKALPSPPVEDPFLAPAAMLAMCLAGAIISVLGASIVTGQLLGSLAALAGGWCLVQYIAVLRGGTAAAWSKGAEMILVYAAATVLIQMALLAPKANPVALVLSPLPLIVAALVPGPLRRLVPGIRPLRPLVAGLLIAIPAMLAILTAIVRAPHGAALGFS
;
A
#
# COMPACT_ATOMS: atom_id res chain seq x y z
N MET A 1 -0.55 14.43 26.84
CA MET A 1 -0.68 14.47 25.36
C MET A 1 -1.53 15.67 25.00
N SER A 2 -1.13 16.50 24.05
CA SER A 2 -1.93 17.66 23.63
C SER A 2 -3.23 17.18 22.98
N ALA A 3 -4.32 17.96 23.09
CA ALA A 3 -5.64 17.62 22.52
C ALA A 3 -5.59 17.32 21.01
N LEU A 4 -4.59 17.87 20.31
CA LEU A 4 -4.31 17.67 18.89
C LEU A 4 -3.78 16.26 18.57
N LEU A 5 -2.84 15.74 19.37
CA LEU A 5 -2.25 14.41 19.15
C LEU A 5 -3.13 13.27 19.69
N GLY A 6 -4.18 13.60 20.47
CA GLY A 6 -5.21 12.65 20.86
C GLY A 6 -6.32 12.47 19.81
N ASN A 7 -6.35 13.28 18.75
CA ASN A 7 -7.39 13.19 17.73
C ASN A 7 -7.01 12.14 16.67
N PRO A 8 -7.82 11.08 16.51
CA PRO A 8 -7.51 10.01 15.55
C PRO A 8 -7.44 10.51 14.10
N MET A 9 -8.23 11.52 13.71
CA MET A 9 -8.12 12.09 12.35
C MET A 9 -6.76 12.75 12.10
N VAL A 10 -6.18 13.35 13.14
CA VAL A 10 -4.86 13.99 13.03
C VAL A 10 -3.78 12.93 12.90
N THR A 11 -3.80 11.89 13.75
CA THR A 11 -2.76 10.86 13.77
C THR A 11 -2.85 9.90 12.58
N THR A 12 -4.05 9.61 12.06
CA THR A 12 -4.22 8.63 10.97
C THR A 12 -4.31 9.24 9.57
N ALA A 13 -4.50 10.56 9.44
CA ALA A 13 -4.62 11.21 8.14
C ALA A 13 -3.71 12.45 8.00
N ALA A 14 -3.90 13.48 8.84
CA ALA A 14 -3.19 14.75 8.67
C ALA A 14 -1.67 14.62 8.87
N LEU A 15 -1.24 13.97 9.95
CA LEU A 15 0.17 13.76 10.26
C LEU A 15 0.86 12.90 9.17
N PRO A 16 0.35 11.71 8.77
CA PRO A 16 0.94 10.94 7.68
C PRO A 16 1.00 11.72 6.35
N LEU A 17 -0.04 12.50 6.02
CA LEU A 17 -0.05 13.34 4.82
C LEU A 17 1.10 14.36 4.84
N VAL A 18 1.26 15.10 5.95
CA VAL A 18 2.34 16.08 6.11
C VAL A 18 3.71 15.42 6.09
N LEU A 19 3.87 14.26 6.73
CA LEU A 19 5.11 13.49 6.68
C LEU A 19 5.42 13.02 5.25
N GLY A 20 4.42 12.61 4.48
CA GLY A 20 4.58 12.28 3.06
C GLY A 20 5.04 13.46 2.22
N MET A 21 4.46 14.65 2.46
CA MET A 21 4.92 15.89 1.83
C MET A 21 6.38 16.21 2.22
N ALA A 22 6.74 16.06 3.49
CA ALA A 22 8.10 16.29 3.97
C ALA A 22 9.10 15.33 3.31
N MET A 23 8.74 14.05 3.16
CA MET A 23 9.58 13.07 2.46
C MET A 23 9.80 13.43 0.99
N ALA A 24 8.76 13.88 0.28
CA ALA A 24 8.92 14.34 -1.10
C ALA A 24 9.82 15.58 -1.22
N LEU A 25 9.75 16.51 -0.25
CA LEU A 25 10.64 17.67 -0.20
C LEU A 25 12.09 17.26 0.10
N LEU A 26 12.30 16.32 1.01
CA LEU A 26 13.64 15.78 1.32
C LEU A 26 14.28 15.11 0.11
N GLU A 27 13.52 14.26 -0.60
CA GLU A 27 13.97 13.61 -1.85
C GLU A 27 14.32 14.61 -2.95
N ARG A 28 13.64 15.76 -2.96
CA ARG A 28 13.83 16.76 -4.01
C ARG A 28 15.00 17.70 -3.74
N PHE A 29 15.22 18.08 -2.49
CA PHE A 29 16.12 19.19 -2.14
C PHE A 29 17.31 18.81 -1.27
N ALA A 30 17.23 17.72 -0.50
CA ALA A 30 18.22 17.42 0.53
C ALA A 30 19.00 16.13 0.27
N LEU A 31 18.32 15.08 -0.19
CA LEU A 31 18.89 13.74 -0.28
C LEU A 31 18.62 13.11 -1.66
N PRO A 32 19.60 12.44 -2.28
CA PRO A 32 19.36 11.62 -3.45
C PRO A 32 18.31 10.55 -3.16
N ALA A 33 17.43 10.27 -4.12
CA ALA A 33 16.42 9.22 -4.00
C ALA A 33 17.05 7.85 -3.67
N SER A 34 18.24 7.54 -4.20
CA SER A 34 18.96 6.30 -3.91
C SER A 34 19.67 6.25 -2.55
N SER A 35 19.49 7.26 -1.69
CA SER A 35 20.19 7.31 -0.41
C SER A 35 19.64 6.29 0.61
N LEU A 36 20.56 5.61 1.28
CA LEU A 36 20.24 4.71 2.39
C LEU A 36 19.51 5.46 3.52
N ALA A 37 19.95 6.69 3.81
CA ALA A 37 19.36 7.54 4.83
C ALA A 37 17.85 7.73 4.61
N LEU A 38 17.42 8.04 3.38
CA LEU A 38 16.01 8.20 3.05
C LEU A 38 15.22 6.90 3.25
N SER A 39 15.80 5.75 2.88
CA SER A 39 15.18 4.43 3.09
C SER A 39 15.03 4.11 4.58
N LEU A 40 15.99 4.51 5.42
CA LEU A 40 15.90 4.39 6.88
C LEU A 40 14.83 5.32 7.47
N ILE A 41 14.64 6.53 6.93
CA ILE A 41 13.55 7.43 7.35
C ILE A 41 12.19 6.82 6.99
N TRP A 42 12.04 6.28 5.77
CA TRP A 42 10.83 5.53 5.40
C TRP A 42 10.55 4.35 6.35
N ALA A 43 11.59 3.58 6.70
CA ALA A 43 11.49 2.49 7.67
C ALA A 43 11.06 2.99 9.07
N ALA A 44 11.63 4.09 9.55
CA ALA A 44 11.28 4.68 10.83
C ALA A 44 9.83 5.18 10.85
N LEU A 45 9.37 5.84 9.78
CA LEU A 45 7.98 6.28 9.63
C LEU A 45 7.01 5.09 9.61
N LEU A 46 7.37 4.02 8.90
CA LEU A 46 6.59 2.80 8.86
C LEU A 46 6.43 2.22 10.28
N LEU A 47 7.54 2.03 10.99
CA LEU A 47 7.52 1.52 12.37
C LEU A 47 6.73 2.41 13.31
N PHE A 48 6.84 3.73 13.15
CA PHE A 48 6.05 4.69 13.91
C PHE A 48 4.54 4.47 13.71
N PHE A 49 4.06 4.30 12.48
CA PHE A 49 2.63 4.03 12.24
C PHE A 49 2.18 2.68 12.78
N TYR A 50 3.01 1.62 12.68
CA TYR A 50 2.70 0.33 13.30
C TYR A 50 2.64 0.44 14.82
N TRP A 51 3.60 1.13 15.43
CA TRP A 51 3.65 1.32 16.87
C TRP A 51 2.45 2.14 17.38
N ASP A 52 2.13 3.24 16.70
CA ASP A 52 0.99 4.11 17.05
C ASP A 52 -0.34 3.35 16.94
N THR A 53 -0.48 2.48 15.93
CA THR A 53 -1.74 1.79 15.65
C THR A 53 -1.91 0.47 16.42
N LEU A 54 -0.82 -0.29 16.61
CA LEU A 54 -0.87 -1.65 17.20
C LEU A 54 -0.23 -1.72 18.60
N GLY A 55 0.50 -0.70 19.01
CA GLY A 55 1.28 -0.70 20.24
C GLY A 55 2.60 -1.47 20.15
N PRO A 56 3.25 -1.74 21.30
CA PRO A 56 4.53 -2.44 21.35
C PRO A 56 4.43 -3.89 20.86
N PRO A 57 5.51 -4.45 20.27
CA PRO A 57 5.54 -5.84 19.83
C PRO A 57 5.45 -6.81 21.01
N VAL A 58 4.62 -7.85 20.88
CA VAL A 58 4.43 -8.90 21.89
C VAL A 58 5.19 -10.16 21.51
N VAL A 59 5.96 -10.73 22.45
CA VAL A 59 6.76 -11.94 22.25
C VAL A 59 6.26 -13.07 23.17
N PRO A 60 5.78 -14.21 22.63
CA PRO A 60 5.61 -14.54 21.21
C PRO A 60 4.33 -13.92 20.60
N PRO A 61 4.30 -13.61 19.28
CA PRO A 61 3.09 -13.11 18.62
C PRO A 61 2.04 -14.22 18.46
N VAL A 62 0.90 -14.07 19.12
CA VAL A 62 -0.19 -15.06 19.09
C VAL A 62 -1.30 -14.63 18.12
N ALA A 63 -1.66 -13.35 18.15
CA ALA A 63 -2.70 -12.78 17.29
C ALA A 63 -2.11 -12.34 15.94
N ALA A 64 -2.91 -12.41 14.89
CA ALA A 64 -2.45 -12.02 13.56
C ALA A 64 -2.18 -10.49 13.45
N SER A 65 -2.82 -9.66 14.27
CA SER A 65 -2.46 -8.23 14.41
C SER A 65 -1.06 -8.05 14.98
N GLN A 66 -0.67 -8.84 15.98
CA GLN A 66 0.68 -8.77 16.56
C GLN A 66 1.76 -9.19 15.56
N LYS A 67 1.43 -10.05 14.58
CA LYS A 67 2.38 -10.47 13.52
C LYS A 67 2.73 -9.35 12.54
N LEU A 68 1.87 -8.35 12.38
CA LEU A 68 2.06 -7.29 11.40
C LEU A 68 3.34 -6.48 11.62
N ILE A 69 3.69 -6.17 12.87
CA ILE A 69 4.92 -5.41 13.16
C ILE A 69 6.18 -6.20 12.76
N TYR A 70 6.16 -7.53 12.92
CA TYR A 70 7.26 -8.39 12.46
C TYR A 70 7.33 -8.45 10.93
N LEU A 71 6.18 -8.42 10.25
CA LEU A 71 6.14 -8.30 8.79
C LEU A 71 6.65 -6.94 8.32
N ALA A 72 6.39 -5.86 9.06
CA ALA A 72 6.97 -4.54 8.79
C ALA A 72 8.50 -4.57 8.93
N VAL A 73 9.01 -5.20 9.98
CA VAL A 73 10.46 -5.43 10.16
C VAL A 73 11.03 -6.25 9.01
N ALA A 74 10.34 -7.31 8.56
CA ALA A 74 10.76 -8.07 7.38
C ALA A 74 10.80 -7.20 6.11
N ALA A 75 9.81 -6.31 5.93
CA ALA A 75 9.79 -5.34 4.83
C ALA A 75 11.05 -4.46 4.83
N ILE A 76 11.43 -3.97 6.02
CA ILE A 76 12.61 -3.13 6.23
C ILE A 76 13.88 -3.91 5.91
N LEU A 77 14.02 -5.13 6.44
CA LEU A 77 15.19 -5.97 6.16
C LEU A 77 15.32 -6.26 4.66
N ILE A 78 14.22 -6.58 3.98
CA ILE A 78 14.22 -6.85 2.54
C ILE A 78 14.54 -5.59 1.74
N GLY A 79 13.93 -4.46 2.04
CA GLY A 79 14.14 -3.22 1.29
C GLY A 79 15.47 -2.52 1.57
N LEU A 80 16.17 -2.87 2.65
CA LEU A 80 17.53 -2.42 2.90
C LEU A 80 18.60 -3.35 2.27
N LEU A 81 18.21 -4.46 1.63
CA LEU A 81 19.15 -5.32 0.92
C LEU A 81 19.80 -4.57 -0.25
N PRO A 82 21.13 -4.68 -0.42
CA PRO A 82 21.81 -4.14 -1.59
C PRO A 82 21.19 -4.65 -2.91
N GLU A 83 20.92 -3.74 -3.85
CA GLU A 83 20.35 -4.08 -5.17
C GLU A 83 21.18 -5.15 -5.91
N ARG A 84 22.49 -5.20 -5.67
CA ARG A 84 23.40 -6.21 -6.26
C ARG A 84 23.06 -7.65 -5.84
N LEU A 85 22.45 -7.83 -4.67
CA LEU A 85 22.00 -9.14 -4.17
C LEU A 85 20.60 -9.49 -4.69
N LEU A 86 19.89 -8.53 -5.28
CA LEU A 86 18.53 -8.67 -5.76
C LEU A 86 18.55 -8.87 -7.28
N SER A 87 18.96 -10.06 -7.73
CA SER A 87 18.92 -10.42 -9.16
C SER A 87 17.49 -10.40 -9.72
N THR A 88 16.49 -10.72 -8.89
CA THR A 88 15.06 -10.67 -9.20
C THR A 88 14.25 -10.17 -8.00
N PRO A 89 14.19 -8.84 -7.77
CA PRO A 89 13.53 -8.27 -6.59
C PRO A 89 12.06 -8.69 -6.45
N GLY A 90 11.34 -8.78 -7.57
CA GLY A 90 9.94 -9.22 -7.56
C GLY A 90 9.73 -10.64 -7.04
N VAL A 91 10.66 -11.57 -7.32
CA VAL A 91 10.56 -12.98 -6.89
C VAL A 91 10.79 -13.11 -5.39
N LEU A 92 11.81 -12.41 -4.85
CA LEU A 92 12.09 -12.42 -3.41
C LEU A 92 10.89 -11.89 -2.62
N VAL A 93 10.35 -10.74 -3.05
CA VAL A 93 9.21 -10.10 -2.39
C VAL A 93 7.95 -10.97 -2.54
N ALA A 94 7.75 -11.62 -3.69
CA ALA A 94 6.66 -12.56 -3.88
C ALA A 94 6.77 -13.76 -2.91
N ALA A 95 7.95 -14.35 -2.77
CA ALA A 95 8.20 -15.44 -1.85
C ALA A 95 7.95 -15.02 -0.39
N ALA A 96 8.42 -13.82 -0.01
CA ALA A 96 8.18 -13.25 1.30
C ALA A 96 6.68 -13.00 1.57
N LEU A 97 5.94 -12.47 0.59
CA LEU A 97 4.49 -12.26 0.71
C LEU A 97 3.71 -13.57 0.79
N ALA A 98 4.12 -14.59 0.03
CA ALA A 98 3.55 -15.93 0.13
C ALA A 98 3.79 -16.54 1.52
N ALA A 99 5.00 -16.40 2.06
CA ALA A 99 5.32 -16.80 3.42
C ALA A 99 4.50 -16.02 4.46
N ALA A 100 4.31 -14.71 4.26
CA ALA A 100 3.48 -13.88 5.12
C ALA A 100 2.00 -14.30 5.09
N LEU A 101 1.44 -14.56 3.90
CA LEU A 101 0.07 -15.06 3.72
C LEU A 101 -0.12 -16.38 4.46
N LEU A 102 0.80 -17.32 4.30
CA LEU A 102 0.78 -18.60 5.00
C LEU A 102 0.90 -18.40 6.52
N TRP A 103 1.83 -17.56 6.99
CA TRP A 103 2.04 -17.35 8.42
C TRP A 103 0.86 -16.65 9.11
N LEU A 104 0.23 -15.69 8.43
CA LEU A 104 -0.97 -15.01 8.92
C LEU A 104 -2.19 -15.96 8.92
N GLY A 105 -2.38 -16.72 7.83
CA GLY A 105 -3.55 -17.56 7.60
C GLY A 105 -3.48 -18.97 8.15
N TRP A 106 -2.31 -19.45 8.61
CA TRP A 106 -2.05 -20.87 8.90
C TRP A 106 -3.12 -21.53 9.77
N ARG A 107 -3.54 -20.88 10.87
CA ARG A 107 -4.56 -21.45 11.78
C ARG A 107 -5.90 -21.68 11.09
N ARG A 108 -6.30 -20.75 10.23
CA ARG A 108 -7.59 -20.80 9.53
C ARG A 108 -7.52 -21.78 8.34
N LEU A 109 -6.35 -21.90 7.70
CA LEU A 109 -6.08 -22.92 6.68
C LEU A 109 -6.05 -24.35 7.25
N ALA A 110 -5.35 -24.55 8.36
CA ALA A 110 -5.25 -25.84 9.05
C ALA A 110 -6.61 -26.31 9.61
N GLY A 111 -7.53 -25.39 9.90
CA GLY A 111 -8.90 -25.70 10.30
C GLY A 111 -9.78 -26.26 9.19
N GLY A 112 -9.33 -26.28 7.93
CA GLY A 112 -9.99 -26.98 6.82
C GLY A 112 -11.26 -26.36 6.25
N SER A 113 -11.74 -25.23 6.77
CA SER A 113 -12.95 -24.56 6.25
C SER A 113 -12.60 -23.55 5.14
N LEU A 114 -12.88 -23.91 3.88
CA LEU A 114 -12.83 -23.00 2.74
C LEU A 114 -14.19 -22.33 2.54
N ASP A 115 -14.52 -21.37 3.41
CA ASP A 115 -15.68 -20.51 3.21
C ASP A 115 -15.39 -19.47 2.09
N PRO A 116 -16.44 -18.85 1.49
CA PRO A 116 -16.25 -17.83 0.45
C PRO A 116 -15.34 -16.68 0.88
N GLN A 117 -15.33 -16.34 2.17
CA GLN A 117 -14.46 -15.32 2.76
C GLN A 117 -12.99 -15.76 2.70
N MET A 118 -12.67 -17.00 3.06
CA MET A 118 -11.31 -17.54 2.95
C MET A 118 -10.85 -17.59 1.50
N ILE A 119 -11.71 -18.04 0.58
CA ILE A 119 -11.37 -18.08 -0.86
C ILE A 119 -11.03 -16.67 -1.35
N ALA A 120 -11.85 -15.67 -1.02
CA ALA A 120 -11.57 -14.28 -1.37
C ALA A 120 -10.26 -13.79 -0.74
N ALA A 121 -9.97 -14.12 0.52
CA ALA A 121 -8.72 -13.76 1.17
C ALA A 121 -7.49 -14.35 0.47
N LEU A 122 -7.57 -15.62 0.06
CA LEU A 122 -6.50 -16.28 -0.68
C LEU A 122 -6.31 -15.66 -2.06
N VAL A 123 -7.39 -15.37 -2.78
CA VAL A 123 -7.33 -14.70 -4.09
C VAL A 123 -6.77 -13.29 -3.94
N THR A 124 -7.20 -12.51 -2.94
CA THR A 124 -6.65 -11.19 -2.64
C THR A 124 -5.16 -11.27 -2.34
N GLY A 125 -4.72 -12.22 -1.52
CA GLY A 125 -3.31 -12.39 -1.20
C GLY A 125 -2.47 -12.81 -2.40
N LEU A 126 -2.99 -13.68 -3.26
CA LEU A 126 -2.35 -14.06 -4.52
C LEU A 126 -2.23 -12.87 -5.47
N LEU A 127 -3.31 -12.13 -5.69
CA LEU A 127 -3.32 -10.94 -6.55
C LEU A 127 -2.40 -9.84 -6.03
N ALA A 128 -2.36 -9.61 -4.71
CA ALA A 128 -1.41 -8.69 -4.09
C ALA A 128 0.03 -9.15 -4.35
N THR A 129 0.34 -10.42 -4.12
CA THR A 129 1.66 -11.01 -4.36
C THR A 129 2.10 -10.84 -5.82
N VAL A 130 1.22 -11.19 -6.77
CA VAL A 130 1.49 -11.03 -8.21
C VAL A 130 1.65 -9.55 -8.58
N GLY A 131 0.77 -8.67 -8.11
CA GLY A 131 0.83 -7.24 -8.37
C GLY A 131 2.13 -6.61 -7.88
N VAL A 132 2.54 -6.91 -6.64
CA VAL A 132 3.82 -6.44 -6.09
C VAL A 132 4.99 -7.00 -6.89
N ALA A 133 4.98 -8.29 -7.25
CA ALA A 133 6.04 -8.90 -8.04
C ALA A 133 6.19 -8.24 -9.41
N MET A 134 5.08 -8.01 -10.11
CA MET A 134 5.06 -7.35 -11.41
C MET A 134 5.57 -5.91 -11.33
N LEU A 135 5.05 -5.14 -10.36
CA LEU A 135 5.43 -3.74 -10.15
C LEU A 135 6.91 -3.62 -9.82
N LEU A 136 7.41 -4.43 -8.90
CA LEU A 136 8.82 -4.40 -8.50
C LEU A 136 9.78 -4.94 -9.57
N SER A 137 9.27 -5.69 -10.56
CA SER A 137 10.07 -6.20 -11.70
C SER A 137 10.16 -5.23 -12.86
N LEU A 138 9.50 -4.07 -12.79
CA LEU A 138 9.66 -3.02 -13.79
C LEU A 138 11.11 -2.54 -13.82
N LYS A 139 11.71 -2.56 -15.01
CA LYS A 139 13.07 -2.09 -15.24
C LYS A 139 13.10 -0.57 -15.31
N ALA A 140 14.03 0.04 -14.58
CA ALA A 140 14.30 1.46 -14.72
C ALA A 140 14.79 1.74 -16.16
N LEU A 141 14.07 2.61 -16.86
CA LEU A 141 14.48 3.10 -18.17
C LEU A 141 15.43 4.30 -18.02
N PRO A 142 16.41 4.48 -18.93
CA PRO A 142 17.30 5.65 -18.89
C PRO A 142 16.57 6.99 -19.04
N SER A 143 15.46 6.99 -19.77
CA SER A 143 14.59 8.16 -19.98
C SER A 143 13.14 7.75 -19.72
N PRO A 144 12.72 7.65 -18.45
CA PRO A 144 11.40 7.17 -18.11
C PRO A 144 10.33 8.21 -18.49
N PRO A 145 9.16 7.76 -18.98
CA PRO A 145 7.96 8.59 -19.03
C PRO A 145 7.66 9.33 -17.71
N VAL A 146 6.94 10.45 -17.81
CA VAL A 146 6.68 11.34 -16.66
C VAL A 146 5.79 10.71 -15.59
N GLU A 147 4.97 9.73 -15.97
CA GLU A 147 4.10 8.96 -15.07
C GLU A 147 4.84 7.88 -14.27
N ASP A 148 5.99 7.39 -14.74
CA ASP A 148 6.69 6.24 -14.14
C ASP A 148 7.00 6.42 -12.65
N PRO A 149 7.51 7.59 -12.18
CA PRO A 149 7.77 7.82 -10.75
C PRO A 149 6.54 7.71 -9.85
N PHE A 150 5.33 7.86 -10.42
CA PHE A 150 4.08 7.84 -9.67
C PHE A 150 3.43 6.46 -9.62
N LEU A 151 3.87 5.48 -10.44
CA LEU A 151 3.15 4.21 -10.58
C LEU A 151 3.05 3.45 -9.25
N ALA A 152 4.16 3.24 -8.56
CA ALA A 152 4.16 2.53 -7.28
C ALA A 152 3.50 3.32 -6.14
N PRO A 153 3.80 4.61 -5.93
CA PRO A 153 3.10 5.42 -4.94
C PRO A 153 1.58 5.51 -5.17
N ALA A 154 1.14 5.67 -6.42
CA ALA A 154 -0.27 5.73 -6.77
C ALA A 154 -0.96 4.37 -6.58
N ALA A 155 -0.29 3.27 -6.92
CA ALA A 155 -0.82 1.92 -6.69
C ALA A 155 -0.99 1.63 -5.20
N MET A 156 0.02 1.94 -4.40
CA MET A 156 -0.03 1.82 -2.95
C MET A 156 -1.13 2.70 -2.37
N LEU A 157 -1.21 3.98 -2.76
CA LEU A 157 -2.27 4.90 -2.35
C LEU A 157 -3.66 4.33 -2.63
N ALA A 158 -3.92 3.90 -3.88
CA ALA A 158 -5.22 3.39 -4.30
C ALA A 158 -5.60 2.10 -3.58
N MET A 159 -4.66 1.15 -3.49
CA MET A 159 -4.84 -0.12 -2.77
C MET A 159 -5.10 0.12 -1.28
N CYS A 160 -4.29 0.95 -0.62
CA CYS A 160 -4.43 1.27 0.79
C CYS A 160 -5.73 2.01 1.07
N LEU A 161 -6.14 2.95 0.21
CA LEU A 161 -7.40 3.69 0.38
C LEU A 161 -8.62 2.75 0.26
N ALA A 162 -8.63 1.88 -0.76
CA ALA A 162 -9.68 0.87 -0.87
C ALA A 162 -9.68 -0.08 0.33
N GLY A 163 -8.51 -0.60 0.69
CA GLY A 163 -8.34 -1.47 1.84
C GLY A 163 -8.79 -0.81 3.14
N ALA A 164 -8.51 0.47 3.36
CA ALA A 164 -8.92 1.21 4.54
C ALA A 164 -10.45 1.28 4.68
N ILE A 165 -11.14 1.67 3.60
CA ILE A 165 -12.60 1.77 3.60
C ILE A 165 -13.24 0.39 3.78
N ILE A 166 -12.76 -0.61 3.05
CA ILE A 166 -13.24 -2.00 3.18
C ILE A 166 -13.00 -2.53 4.59
N SER A 167 -11.87 -2.20 5.21
CA SER A 167 -11.54 -2.61 6.57
C SER A 167 -12.49 -2.00 7.59
N VAL A 168 -12.81 -0.71 7.46
CA VAL A 168 -13.78 -0.04 8.35
C VAL A 168 -15.17 -0.67 8.22
N LEU A 169 -15.66 -0.86 6.99
CA LEU A 169 -16.95 -1.52 6.72
C LEU A 169 -16.95 -3.00 7.16
N GLY A 170 -15.78 -3.65 7.12
CA GLY A 170 -15.54 -5.03 7.55
C GLY A 170 -15.36 -5.21 9.05
N ALA A 171 -15.59 -4.17 9.86
CA ALA A 171 -15.42 -4.14 11.31
C ALA A 171 -13.97 -4.34 11.80
N SER A 172 -12.99 -3.87 11.03
CA SER A 172 -11.58 -3.80 11.42
C SER A 172 -11.06 -2.35 11.34
N ILE A 173 -11.44 -1.54 12.32
CA ILE A 173 -11.11 -0.10 12.36
C ILE A 173 -9.61 0.13 12.44
N VAL A 174 -8.91 -0.61 13.30
CA VAL A 174 -7.47 -0.46 13.55
C VAL A 174 -6.67 -0.73 12.27
N THR A 175 -6.99 -1.81 11.53
CA THR A 175 -6.37 -2.08 10.23
C THR A 175 -6.73 -1.01 9.20
N GLY A 176 -7.95 -0.47 9.26
CA GLY A 176 -8.39 0.64 8.42
C GLY A 176 -7.60 1.92 8.67
N GLN A 177 -7.28 2.22 9.92
CA GLN A 177 -6.45 3.37 10.32
C GLN A 177 -5.02 3.24 9.81
N LEU A 178 -4.42 2.05 9.92
CA LEU A 178 -3.08 1.79 9.39
C LEU A 178 -3.02 1.89 7.87
N LEU A 179 -3.98 1.29 7.15
CA LEU A 179 -4.06 1.45 5.70
C LEU A 179 -4.33 2.91 5.30
N GLY A 180 -5.18 3.61 6.06
CA GLY A 180 -5.46 5.02 5.86
C GLY A 180 -4.23 5.91 6.04
N SER A 181 -3.40 5.66 7.06
CA SER A 181 -2.16 6.41 7.28
C SER A 181 -1.14 6.16 6.19
N LEU A 182 -0.98 4.91 5.74
CA LEU A 182 -0.14 4.57 4.59
C LEU A 182 -0.64 5.22 3.29
N ALA A 183 -1.95 5.26 3.07
CA ALA A 183 -2.56 5.95 1.94
C ALA A 183 -2.26 7.46 2.00
N ALA A 184 -2.50 8.11 3.15
CA ALA A 184 -2.24 9.53 3.34
C ALA A 184 -0.75 9.87 3.14
N LEU A 185 0.16 9.03 3.64
CA LEU A 185 1.60 9.15 3.43
C LEU A 185 1.97 9.15 1.93
N ALA A 186 1.50 8.14 1.19
CA ALA A 186 1.74 8.06 -0.25
C ALA A 186 1.09 9.22 -1.01
N GLY A 187 -0.11 9.65 -0.60
CA GLY A 187 -0.83 10.78 -1.19
C GLY A 187 -0.12 12.11 -1.00
N GLY A 188 0.42 12.37 0.20
CA GLY A 188 1.19 13.58 0.51
C GLY A 188 2.45 13.67 -0.34
N TRP A 189 3.14 12.54 -0.52
CA TRP A 189 4.29 12.44 -1.41
C TRP A 189 3.90 12.71 -2.88
N CYS A 190 2.86 12.04 -3.37
CA CYS A 190 2.37 12.20 -4.75
C CYS A 190 1.99 13.64 -5.06
N LEU A 191 1.34 14.32 -4.12
CA LEU A 191 0.89 15.71 -4.30
C LEU A 191 2.06 16.66 -4.55
N VAL A 192 3.11 16.60 -3.72
CA VAL A 192 4.29 17.46 -3.86
C VAL A 192 5.02 17.21 -5.18
N GLN A 193 5.19 15.94 -5.55
CA GLN A 193 5.85 15.59 -6.81
C GLN A 193 5.01 15.94 -8.03
N TYR A 194 3.68 15.84 -7.94
CA TYR A 194 2.81 16.26 -9.03
C TYR A 194 2.85 17.78 -9.24
N ILE A 195 2.87 18.57 -8.15
CA ILE A 195 3.08 20.03 -8.23
C ILE A 195 4.44 20.34 -8.88
N ALA A 196 5.48 19.52 -8.63
CA ALA A 196 6.77 19.65 -9.30
C ALA A 196 6.65 19.53 -10.83
N VAL A 197 5.91 18.52 -11.28
CA VAL A 197 5.67 18.25 -12.71
C VAL A 197 4.85 19.37 -13.36
N LEU A 198 3.82 19.87 -12.67
CA LEU A 198 3.02 21.01 -13.16
C LEU A 198 3.85 22.28 -13.35
N ARG A 199 4.90 22.47 -12.54
CA ARG A 199 5.87 23.56 -12.67
C ARG A 199 6.95 23.32 -13.74
N GLY A 200 6.81 22.27 -14.55
CA GLY A 200 7.74 21.91 -15.63
C GLY A 200 8.93 21.05 -15.20
N GLY A 201 9.03 20.72 -13.90
CA GLY A 201 10.09 19.87 -13.35
C GLY A 201 9.90 18.38 -13.64
N THR A 202 10.79 17.57 -13.05
CA THR A 202 10.69 16.11 -13.01
C THR A 202 10.30 15.66 -11.61
N ALA A 203 9.53 14.58 -11.51
CA ALA A 203 9.27 13.94 -10.23
C ALA A 203 10.47 13.06 -9.86
N ALA A 204 10.88 13.06 -8.59
CA ALA A 204 11.77 12.01 -8.10
C ALA A 204 10.94 10.73 -7.93
N ALA A 205 11.52 9.58 -8.27
CA ALA A 205 10.91 8.29 -7.96
C ALA A 205 11.33 7.85 -6.56
N TRP A 206 10.50 7.03 -5.92
CA TRP A 206 10.95 6.31 -4.72
C TRP A 206 12.19 5.49 -5.02
N SER A 207 13.07 5.41 -4.03
CA SER A 207 14.17 4.44 -4.04
C SER A 207 13.59 3.03 -4.17
N LYS A 208 14.34 2.10 -4.77
CA LYS A 208 13.87 0.72 -4.88
C LYS A 208 13.61 0.09 -3.51
N GLY A 209 14.45 0.42 -2.54
CA GLY A 209 14.28 0.01 -1.14
C GLY A 209 13.01 0.57 -0.52
N ALA A 210 12.72 1.87 -0.70
CA ALA A 210 11.49 2.50 -0.20
C ALA A 210 10.24 1.89 -0.84
N GLU A 211 10.29 1.64 -2.16
CA GLU A 211 9.22 0.95 -2.89
C GLU A 211 8.96 -0.43 -2.30
N MET A 212 10.00 -1.23 -2.06
CA MET A 212 9.88 -2.56 -1.43
C MET A 212 9.29 -2.48 -0.02
N ILE A 213 9.84 -1.60 0.83
CA ILE A 213 9.40 -1.44 2.23
C ILE A 213 7.91 -1.13 2.28
N LEU A 214 7.49 -0.10 1.56
CA LEU A 214 6.15 0.46 1.67
C LEU A 214 5.11 -0.43 0.98
N VAL A 215 5.40 -0.91 -0.23
CA VAL A 215 4.46 -1.75 -0.99
C VAL A 215 4.30 -3.12 -0.33
N TYR A 216 5.38 -3.73 0.16
CA TYR A 216 5.29 -4.99 0.91
C TYR A 216 4.48 -4.81 2.19
N ALA A 217 4.80 -3.79 2.99
CA ALA A 217 4.09 -3.53 4.25
C ALA A 217 2.60 -3.32 3.99
N ALA A 218 2.24 -2.45 3.05
CA ALA A 218 0.86 -2.21 2.63
C ALA A 218 0.14 -3.50 2.18
N ALA A 219 0.80 -4.32 1.36
CA ALA A 219 0.24 -5.60 0.90
C ALA A 219 0.01 -6.58 2.06
N THR A 220 0.92 -6.68 3.03
CA THR A 220 0.73 -7.55 4.20
C THR A 220 -0.43 -7.12 5.09
N VAL A 221 -0.64 -5.80 5.25
CA VAL A 221 -1.79 -5.27 6.00
C VAL A 221 -3.10 -5.57 5.25
N LEU A 222 -3.11 -5.44 3.92
CA LEU A 222 -4.27 -5.81 3.11
C LEU A 222 -4.58 -7.32 3.20
N ILE A 223 -3.56 -8.18 3.12
CA ILE A 223 -3.68 -9.63 3.27
C ILE A 223 -4.28 -9.97 4.64
N GLN A 224 -3.75 -9.36 5.70
CA GLN A 224 -4.24 -9.56 7.04
C GLN A 224 -5.70 -9.12 7.19
N MET A 225 -6.07 -7.98 6.59
CA MET A 225 -7.44 -7.49 6.52
C MET A 225 -8.35 -8.52 5.84
N ALA A 226 -7.97 -9.02 4.68
CA ALA A 226 -8.76 -10.00 3.93
C ALA A 226 -8.94 -11.31 4.71
N LEU A 227 -7.91 -11.76 5.42
CA LEU A 227 -7.95 -12.99 6.24
C LEU A 227 -8.80 -12.86 7.51
N LEU A 228 -8.96 -11.66 8.07
CA LEU A 228 -9.49 -11.48 9.42
C LEU A 228 -10.72 -10.60 9.51
N ALA A 229 -11.09 -9.84 8.48
CA ALA A 229 -12.29 -9.02 8.48
C ALA A 229 -13.50 -9.90 8.14
N PRO A 230 -14.34 -10.31 9.12
CA PRO A 230 -15.38 -11.32 8.89
C PRO A 230 -16.57 -10.76 8.09
N LYS A 231 -16.73 -9.44 8.05
CA LYS A 231 -17.85 -8.75 7.38
C LYS A 231 -17.43 -8.05 6.08
N ALA A 232 -16.16 -8.14 5.70
CA ALA A 232 -15.69 -7.50 4.47
C ALA A 232 -16.30 -8.22 3.25
N ASN A 233 -16.75 -7.44 2.26
CA ASN A 233 -17.34 -8.01 1.05
C ASN A 233 -16.28 -8.78 0.24
N PRO A 234 -16.48 -10.08 -0.06
CA PRO A 234 -15.52 -10.90 -0.80
C PRO A 234 -15.09 -10.32 -2.15
N VAL A 235 -16.03 -9.72 -2.89
CA VAL A 235 -15.74 -9.13 -4.21
C VAL A 235 -14.91 -7.85 -4.06
N ALA A 236 -15.22 -7.00 -3.09
CA ALA A 236 -14.43 -5.81 -2.81
C ALA A 236 -12.99 -6.16 -2.41
N LEU A 237 -12.81 -7.22 -1.62
CA LEU A 237 -11.48 -7.73 -1.25
C LEU A 237 -10.68 -8.14 -2.48
N VAL A 238 -11.27 -8.87 -3.41
CA VAL A 238 -10.59 -9.34 -4.64
C VAL A 238 -10.20 -8.18 -5.56
N LEU A 239 -11.01 -7.11 -5.60
CA LEU A 239 -10.73 -5.92 -6.40
C LEU A 239 -9.63 -5.02 -5.77
N SER A 240 -9.50 -5.01 -4.45
CA SER A 240 -8.60 -4.11 -3.72
C SER A 240 -7.10 -4.19 -4.06
N PRO A 241 -6.48 -5.35 -4.40
CA PRO A 241 -5.06 -5.42 -4.79
C PRO A 241 -4.80 -5.12 -6.27
N LEU A 242 -5.84 -5.05 -7.11
CA LEU A 242 -5.69 -4.83 -8.56
C LEU A 242 -4.99 -3.51 -8.95
N PRO A 243 -5.00 -2.42 -8.18
CA PRO A 243 -4.21 -1.22 -8.50
C PRO A 243 -2.71 -1.52 -8.73
N LEU A 244 -2.14 -2.49 -8.00
CA LEU A 244 -0.74 -2.92 -8.18
C LEU A 244 -0.50 -3.51 -9.58
N ILE A 245 -1.42 -4.37 -10.02
CA ILE A 245 -1.34 -5.01 -11.34
C ILE A 245 -1.54 -3.95 -12.43
N VAL A 246 -2.55 -3.09 -12.29
CA VAL A 246 -2.81 -2.02 -13.27
C VAL A 246 -1.60 -1.10 -13.40
N ALA A 247 -0.98 -0.69 -12.29
CA ALA A 247 0.23 0.14 -12.31
C ALA A 247 1.39 -0.53 -13.06
N ALA A 248 1.59 -1.84 -12.85
CA ALA A 248 2.61 -2.60 -13.57
C ALA A 248 2.32 -2.72 -15.09
N LEU A 249 1.06 -2.62 -15.49
CA LEU A 249 0.63 -2.68 -16.89
C LEU A 249 0.62 -1.31 -17.60
N VAL A 250 0.74 -0.19 -16.87
CA VAL A 250 0.76 1.17 -17.45
C VAL A 250 1.90 1.36 -18.46
N PRO A 251 3.16 0.98 -18.17
CA PRO A 251 4.25 1.17 -19.13
C PRO A 251 4.13 0.31 -20.40
N GLY A 252 3.33 -0.77 -20.35
CA GLY A 252 3.17 -1.74 -21.42
C GLY A 252 1.80 -1.63 -22.13
N PRO A 253 0.88 -2.60 -21.94
CA PRO A 253 -0.35 -2.69 -22.72
C PRO A 253 -1.28 -1.50 -22.55
N LEU A 254 -1.28 -0.84 -21.37
CA LEU A 254 -2.15 0.30 -21.09
C LEU A 254 -1.55 1.65 -21.52
N ARG A 255 -0.31 1.67 -22.03
CA ARG A 255 0.41 2.90 -22.40
C ARG A 255 -0.36 3.76 -23.41
N ARG A 256 -1.11 3.12 -24.32
CA ARG A 256 -1.92 3.81 -25.35
C ARG A 256 -3.09 4.60 -24.77
N LEU A 257 -3.52 4.30 -23.55
CA LEU A 257 -4.59 5.02 -22.86
C LEU A 257 -4.08 6.28 -22.16
N VAL A 258 -2.77 6.42 -21.97
CA VAL A 258 -2.14 7.58 -21.34
C VAL A 258 -1.85 8.65 -22.41
N PRO A 259 -2.32 9.90 -22.23
CA PRO A 259 -2.19 10.94 -23.25
C PRO A 259 -0.74 11.33 -23.52
N GLY A 260 -0.47 11.94 -24.68
CA GLY A 260 0.86 12.51 -24.97
C GLY A 260 1.21 13.75 -24.12
N ILE A 261 0.21 14.42 -23.55
CA ILE A 261 0.35 15.71 -22.88
C ILE A 261 0.98 15.54 -21.49
N ARG A 262 2.20 16.06 -21.33
CA ARG A 262 3.08 15.88 -20.16
C ARG A 262 2.38 16.01 -18.79
N PRO A 263 1.66 17.09 -18.45
CA PRO A 263 1.01 17.23 -17.13
C PRO A 263 -0.16 16.28 -16.92
N LEU A 264 -0.84 15.85 -17.98
CA LEU A 264 -2.00 14.94 -17.88
C LEU A 264 -1.59 13.48 -17.72
N ARG A 265 -0.36 13.10 -18.09
CA ARG A 265 0.12 11.71 -18.02
C ARG A 265 0.01 11.11 -16.62
N PRO A 266 0.57 11.72 -15.55
CA PRO A 266 0.49 11.14 -14.21
C PRO A 266 -0.95 11.09 -13.68
N LEU A 267 -1.77 12.09 -14.04
CA LEU A 267 -3.17 12.15 -13.63
C LEU A 267 -3.98 11.00 -14.23
N VAL A 268 -3.85 10.77 -15.55
CA VAL A 268 -4.57 9.69 -16.24
C VAL A 268 -4.05 8.33 -15.81
N ALA A 269 -2.74 8.15 -15.67
CA ALA A 269 -2.16 6.92 -15.14
C ALA A 269 -2.68 6.63 -13.71
N GLY A 270 -2.66 7.64 -12.84
CA GLY A 270 -3.21 7.54 -11.48
C GLY A 270 -4.70 7.20 -11.46
N LEU A 271 -5.50 7.79 -12.36
CA LEU A 271 -6.92 7.48 -12.49
C LEU A 271 -7.14 6.03 -12.94
N LEU A 272 -6.39 5.56 -13.94
CA LEU A 272 -6.45 4.17 -14.40
C LEU A 272 -6.14 3.19 -13.24
N ILE A 273 -5.09 3.48 -12.48
CA ILE A 273 -4.70 2.71 -11.28
C ILE A 273 -5.79 2.76 -10.20
N ALA A 274 -6.50 3.87 -10.07
CA ALA A 274 -7.56 4.05 -9.08
C ALA A 274 -8.89 3.38 -9.46
N ILE A 275 -9.15 3.04 -10.74
CA ILE A 275 -10.42 2.42 -11.17
C ILE A 275 -10.76 1.16 -10.36
N PRO A 276 -9.86 0.16 -10.21
CA PRO A 276 -10.19 -1.02 -9.41
C PRO A 276 -10.44 -0.71 -7.94
N ALA A 277 -9.72 0.26 -7.37
CA ALA A 277 -9.93 0.73 -6.00
C ALA A 277 -11.31 1.38 -5.84
N MET A 278 -11.73 2.24 -6.78
CA MET A 278 -13.06 2.85 -6.80
C MET A 278 -14.16 1.79 -6.90
N LEU A 279 -13.99 0.79 -7.78
CA LEU A 279 -14.93 -0.33 -7.92
C LEU A 279 -14.99 -1.18 -6.64
N ALA A 280 -13.85 -1.41 -5.98
CA ALA A 280 -13.79 -2.13 -4.71
C ALA A 280 -14.57 -1.38 -3.62
N ILE A 281 -14.35 -0.06 -3.50
CA ILE A 281 -15.04 0.82 -2.55
C ILE A 281 -16.55 0.85 -2.82
N LEU A 282 -16.96 1.09 -4.07
CA LEU A 282 -18.37 1.10 -4.47
C LEU A 282 -19.04 -0.24 -4.15
N THR A 283 -18.38 -1.35 -4.47
CA THR A 283 -18.89 -2.69 -4.17
C THR A 283 -19.06 -2.90 -2.67
N ALA A 284 -18.09 -2.43 -1.86
CA ALA A 284 -18.15 -2.52 -0.41
C ALA A 284 -19.28 -1.68 0.20
N ILE A 285 -19.51 -0.48 -0.31
CA ILE A 285 -20.59 0.42 0.15
C ILE A 285 -21.96 -0.13 -0.23
N VAL A 286 -22.17 -0.48 -1.51
CA VAL A 286 -23.47 -0.94 -2.02
C VAL A 286 -23.89 -2.26 -1.38
N ARG A 287 -22.91 -3.12 -1.03
CA ARG A 287 -23.15 -4.42 -0.38
C ARG A 287 -22.79 -4.41 1.10
N ALA A 288 -22.69 -3.24 1.72
CA ALA A 288 -22.46 -3.15 3.15
C ALA A 288 -23.66 -3.77 3.89
N PRO A 289 -23.45 -4.63 4.90
CA PRO A 289 -24.56 -5.13 5.71
C PRO A 289 -25.30 -3.96 6.38
N HIS A 290 -26.61 -4.07 6.54
CA HIS A 290 -27.51 -2.99 6.98
C HIS A 290 -27.11 -2.28 8.31
N GLY A 291 -26.24 -2.87 9.14
CA GLY A 291 -25.66 -2.24 10.34
C GLY A 291 -24.33 -1.47 10.14
N ALA A 292 -23.78 -1.48 8.92
CA ALA A 292 -22.62 -0.67 8.50
C ALA A 292 -23.02 0.49 7.58
N ALA A 293 -24.31 0.56 7.18
CA ALA A 293 -24.90 1.77 6.62
C ALA A 293 -24.83 2.84 7.71
N LEU A 294 -24.16 3.95 7.42
CA LEU A 294 -23.88 5.07 8.31
C LEU A 294 -25.18 5.69 8.84
N GLY A 295 -25.84 5.10 9.84
CA GLY A 295 -26.88 5.75 10.66
C GLY A 295 -28.07 6.37 9.92
N PHE A 296 -28.37 5.97 8.68
CA PHE A 296 -29.58 6.40 7.98
C PHE A 296 -30.63 5.29 8.10
N SER A 297 -31.35 5.32 9.21
CA SER A 297 -32.66 4.67 9.37
C SER A 297 -33.71 5.75 9.61
#